data_AF-A0A0G4NPH3-F1
#
_entry.id   AF-A0A0G4NPH3-F1
#
_cell.length_a   1.000
_cell.length_b   1.000
_cell.length_c   1.000
_cell.angle_alpha   90.00
_cell.angle_beta   90.00
_cell.angle_gamma   90.00
#
_symmetry.space_group_name_H-M   'P 1'
#
loop_
_entity.id
_entity.type
_entity.pdbx_description
1 polymer ?
#
loop_
_entity_poly.entity_id
_entity_poly.type
_entity_poly.pdbx_seq_one_letter_code
_entity_poly.pdbx_strand_id
1 'polypeptide(L)'
;MNLYANSKVGLVPWDARSDEHTTRMFKQRVACGWRSDEVVEWREKQLEGGKFLYWVEATPLRDTAADVWLTPRAPSGEAFWPIGHLALEKQAEDDADMGLAKEGSVWIKHLYISWAIQAGGIGKASMQA
;
A
#
# COMPACT_ATOMS: atom_id res chain seq x y z
N MET A 1 -17.77 -18.46 -8.10
CA MET A 1 -17.16 -18.35 -6.76
C MET A 1 -16.87 -16.88 -6.51
N ASN A 2 -17.63 -16.23 -5.63
CA ASN A 2 -17.59 -14.77 -5.47
C ASN A 2 -16.39 -14.39 -4.59
N LEU A 3 -15.36 -13.78 -5.21
CA LEU A 3 -14.09 -13.40 -4.56
C LEU A 3 -14.26 -12.37 -3.43
N TYR A 4 -15.46 -11.82 -3.23
CA TYR A 4 -15.75 -10.79 -2.22
C TYR A 4 -16.61 -11.26 -1.05
N ALA A 5 -16.99 -12.55 -1.00
CA ALA A 5 -17.96 -13.07 -0.02
C ALA A 5 -17.49 -13.03 1.45
N ASN A 6 -16.23 -12.64 1.73
CA ASN A 6 -15.67 -12.69 3.09
C ASN A 6 -14.86 -11.44 3.50
N SER A 7 -15.00 -10.32 2.78
CA SER A 7 -14.29 -9.09 3.14
C SER A 7 -15.02 -8.37 4.28
N LYS A 8 -14.55 -8.50 5.52
CA LYS A 8 -15.05 -7.70 6.65
C LYS A 8 -14.42 -6.31 6.56
N VAL A 9 -15.17 -5.37 6.00
CA VAL A 9 -14.77 -3.95 5.98
C VAL A 9 -15.06 -3.35 7.36
N GLY A 10 -14.05 -2.73 7.97
CA GLY A 10 -14.18 -1.91 9.17
C GLY A 10 -14.42 -0.45 8.82
N LEU A 11 -15.27 0.22 9.60
CA LEU A 11 -15.44 1.68 9.54
C LEU A 11 -14.82 2.29 10.79
N VAL A 12 -13.79 3.12 10.60
CA VAL A 12 -13.14 3.87 11.68
C VAL A 12 -13.52 5.34 11.54
N PRO A 13 -14.08 6.00 12.57
CA PRO A 13 -14.42 7.42 12.48
C PRO A 13 -13.22 8.25 12.04
N TRP A 14 -13.43 9.13 11.06
CA TRP A 14 -12.42 10.11 10.70
C TRP A 14 -12.43 11.22 11.76
N ASP A 15 -11.33 11.39 12.49
CA ASP A 15 -11.18 12.47 13.46
C ASP A 15 -10.83 13.81 12.80
N ALA A 16 -11.82 14.70 12.69
CA ALA A 16 -11.66 16.07 12.18
C ALA A 16 -10.81 16.98 13.09
N ARG A 17 -10.52 16.56 14.33
CA ARG A 17 -9.62 17.28 15.25
C ARG A 17 -8.17 16.82 15.12
N SER A 18 -7.91 15.69 14.45
CA SER A 18 -6.57 15.18 14.21
C SER A 18 -5.99 15.74 12.91
N ASP A 19 -4.85 16.43 13.03
CA ASP A 19 -4.10 16.93 11.88
C ASP A 19 -3.54 15.79 11.02
N GLU A 20 -3.24 14.63 11.62
CA GLU A 20 -2.80 13.44 10.88
C GLU A 20 -3.92 12.89 10.00
N HIS A 21 -5.14 12.78 10.54
CA HIS A 21 -6.31 12.33 9.79
C HIS A 21 -6.66 13.32 8.67
N THR A 22 -6.56 14.62 8.94
CA THR A 22 -6.84 15.67 7.96
C THR A 22 -5.80 15.68 6.83
N THR A 23 -4.52 15.59 7.20
CA THR A 23 -3.40 15.50 6.26
C THR A 23 -3.52 14.24 5.41
N ARG A 24 -3.83 13.10 6.03
CA ARG A 24 -4.01 11.81 5.34
C ARG A 24 -5.17 11.87 4.35
N MET A 25 -6.28 12.53 4.70
CA MET A 25 -7.45 12.70 3.83
C MET A 25 -7.11 13.59 2.64
N PHE A 26 -6.54 14.77 2.88
CA PHE A 26 -6.05 15.67 1.82
C PHE A 26 -5.17 14.91 0.84
N LYS A 27 -4.20 14.20 1.40
CA LYS A 27 -3.30 13.36 0.66
C LYS A 27 -4.10 12.38 -0.22
N GLN A 28 -4.96 11.56 0.37
CA GLN A 28 -5.71 10.55 -0.38
C GLN A 28 -6.55 11.15 -1.51
N ARG A 29 -7.08 12.37 -1.35
CA ARG A 29 -7.84 13.07 -2.41
C ARG A 29 -6.94 13.59 -3.53
N VAL A 30 -5.72 14.05 -3.23
CA VAL A 30 -4.71 14.35 -4.25
C VAL A 30 -4.41 13.11 -5.09
N ALA A 31 -4.17 11.96 -4.44
CA ALA A 31 -3.91 10.70 -5.14
C ALA A 31 -5.14 10.19 -5.93
N CYS A 32 -6.35 10.43 -5.41
CA CYS A 32 -7.60 10.11 -6.10
C CYS A 32 -7.84 11.00 -7.33
N GLY A 33 -7.19 12.17 -7.40
CA GLY A 33 -7.21 13.08 -8.54
C GLY A 33 -8.31 14.15 -8.52
N TRP A 34 -9.07 14.28 -7.41
CA TRP A 34 -10.17 15.25 -7.31
C TRP A 34 -10.49 15.62 -5.86
N ARG A 35 -10.99 16.86 -5.66
CA ARG A 35 -11.52 17.39 -4.39
C ARG A 35 -10.58 17.31 -3.20
N SER A 36 -9.28 17.55 -3.41
CA SER A 36 -8.34 17.71 -2.30
C SER A 36 -8.51 19.06 -1.60
N ASP A 37 -8.88 20.09 -2.35
CA ASP A 37 -9.19 21.44 -1.90
C ASP A 37 -10.38 21.50 -0.94
N GLU A 38 -11.37 20.62 -1.09
CA GLU A 38 -12.56 20.58 -0.22
C GLU A 38 -12.31 19.95 1.16
N VAL A 39 -11.13 19.36 1.45
CA VAL A 39 -10.90 18.63 2.70
C VAL A 39 -10.98 19.52 3.94
N VAL A 40 -10.56 20.79 3.81
CA VAL A 40 -10.70 21.79 4.90
C VAL A 40 -12.18 22.07 5.19
N GLU A 41 -12.98 22.28 4.15
CA GLU A 41 -14.43 22.48 4.28
C GLU A 41 -15.11 21.25 4.92
N TRP A 42 -14.68 20.03 4.57
CA TRP A 42 -15.23 18.82 5.18
C TRP A 42 -14.90 18.68 6.66
N ARG A 43 -13.71 19.14 7.07
CA ARG A 43 -13.31 19.23 8.47
C ARG A 43 -14.27 20.13 9.23
N GLU A 44 -14.47 21.35 8.74
CA GLU A 44 -15.36 22.35 9.36
C GLU A 44 -16.80 21.82 9.48
N LYS A 45 -17.34 21.31 8.38
CA LYS A 45 -18.67 20.69 8.36
C LYS A 45 -18.82 19.56 9.36
N GLN A 46 -17.77 18.78 9.62
CA GLN A 46 -17.84 17.73 10.64
C GLN A 46 -17.79 18.28 12.06
N LEU A 47 -16.99 19.30 12.31
CA LEU A 47 -16.95 19.97 13.62
C LEU A 47 -18.28 20.65 13.96
N GLU A 48 -19.00 21.13 12.95
CA GLU A 48 -20.34 21.70 13.05
C GLU A 48 -21.46 20.64 13.10
N GLY A 49 -21.14 19.36 12.96
CA GLY A 49 -22.11 18.26 12.93
C GLY A 49 -22.91 18.12 11.63
N GLY A 50 -22.59 18.92 10.60
CA GLY A 50 -23.19 18.85 9.26
C GLY A 50 -22.60 17.75 8.35
N LYS A 51 -21.51 17.10 8.77
CA LYS A 51 -20.86 16.00 8.04
C LYS A 51 -20.26 14.98 9.00
N PHE A 52 -20.22 13.72 8.59
CA PHE A 52 -19.44 12.70 9.28
C PHE A 52 -18.75 11.81 8.25
N LEU A 53 -17.48 11.51 8.47
CA LEU A 53 -16.65 10.71 7.58
C LEU A 53 -16.13 9.48 8.34
N TYR A 54 -15.97 8.37 7.62
CA TYR A 54 -15.31 7.16 8.10
C TYR A 54 -14.13 6.84 7.17
N TRP A 55 -13.03 6.39 7.76
CA TRP A 55 -12.07 5.57 7.06
C TRP A 55 -12.69 4.22 6.77
N VAL A 56 -12.49 3.74 5.56
CA VAL A 56 -12.84 2.39 5.15
C VAL A 56 -11.56 1.57 5.20
N GLU A 57 -11.45 0.70 6.20
CA GLU A 57 -10.33 -0.23 6.31
C GLU A 57 -10.78 -1.64 5.88
N ALA A 58 -9.94 -2.32 5.10
CA ALA A 58 -10.17 -3.71 4.70
C ALA A 58 -9.87 -4.67 5.88
N THR A 59 -9.92 -5.98 5.66
CA THR A 59 -9.32 -6.96 6.60
C THR A 59 -7.87 -7.20 6.14
N PRO A 60 -6.88 -7.38 7.03
CA PRO A 60 -5.52 -7.72 6.62
C PRO A 60 -5.50 -9.05 5.86
N LEU A 61 -4.56 -9.17 4.92
CA LEU A 61 -4.27 -10.44 4.24
C LEU A 61 -3.55 -11.37 5.20
N ARG A 62 -3.46 -12.66 4.86
CA ARG A 62 -2.62 -13.63 5.58
C ARG A 62 -1.50 -14.10 4.67
N ASP A 63 -0.31 -14.31 5.23
CA ASP A 63 0.76 -14.97 4.49
C ASP A 63 0.39 -16.43 4.25
N THR A 64 0.03 -16.72 3.00
CA THR A 64 -0.28 -18.06 2.52
C THR A 64 0.73 -18.52 1.46
N ALA A 65 1.86 -17.81 1.28
CA ALA A 65 2.84 -18.14 0.25
C ALA A 65 3.63 -19.39 0.64
N ALA A 66 3.43 -20.48 -0.13
CA ALA A 66 4.05 -21.78 0.10
C ALA A 66 5.43 -21.92 -0.55
N ASP A 67 5.84 -20.94 -1.36
CA ASP A 67 7.15 -20.87 -1.98
C ASP A 67 7.55 -19.42 -2.26
N VAL A 68 8.86 -19.21 -2.40
CA VAL A 68 9.47 -17.97 -2.91
C VAL A 68 10.53 -18.40 -3.90
N TRP A 69 10.51 -17.86 -5.12
CA TRP A 69 11.45 -18.25 -6.18
C TRP A 69 11.49 -19.78 -6.44
N LEU A 70 10.32 -20.42 -6.46
CA LEU A 70 10.18 -21.88 -6.59
C LEU A 70 10.86 -22.67 -5.46
N THR A 71 11.33 -22.00 -4.41
CA THR A 71 11.89 -22.62 -3.22
C THR A 71 10.78 -22.76 -2.18
N PRO A 72 10.39 -23.99 -1.80
CA PRO A 72 9.32 -24.18 -0.83
C PRO A 72 9.60 -23.51 0.51
N ARG A 73 8.57 -22.94 1.13
CA ARG A 73 8.57 -22.41 2.49
C ARG A 73 7.27 -22.79 3.20
N ALA A 74 7.31 -22.83 4.53
CA ALA A 74 6.07 -22.83 5.31
C ALA A 74 5.50 -21.41 5.32
N PRO A 75 4.25 -21.18 4.86
CA PRO A 75 3.60 -19.89 5.05
C PRO A 75 3.50 -19.57 6.54
N SER A 76 3.78 -18.32 6.91
CA SER A 76 3.73 -17.92 8.33
C SER A 76 2.29 -17.85 8.87
N GLY A 77 1.30 -17.65 8.00
CA GLY A 77 -0.10 -17.48 8.39
C GLY A 77 -0.42 -16.15 9.09
N GLU A 78 0.60 -15.32 9.32
CA GLU A 78 0.47 -14.02 9.97
C GLU A 78 -0.35 -13.06 9.13
N ALA A 79 -1.10 -12.20 9.81
CA ALA A 79 -1.90 -11.17 9.16
C ALA A 79 -1.03 -9.96 8.82
N PHE A 80 -1.13 -9.42 7.61
CA PHE A 80 -0.39 -8.25 7.16
C PHE A 80 -1.25 -7.32 6.30
N TRP A 81 -0.91 -6.03 6.35
CA TRP A 81 -1.52 -5.02 5.49
C TRP A 81 -0.63 -4.80 4.26
N PRO A 82 -1.10 -5.08 3.03
CA PRO A 82 -0.33 -4.85 1.83
C PRO A 82 -0.24 -3.34 1.55
N ILE A 83 0.74 -2.68 2.17
CA ILE A 83 1.00 -1.24 2.03
C ILE A 83 1.88 -0.90 0.83
N GLY A 84 2.32 -1.89 0.06
CA GLY A 84 3.19 -1.75 -1.10
C GLY A 84 3.47 -3.10 -1.76
N HIS A 85 4.26 -3.07 -2.83
CA HIS A 85 4.80 -4.24 -3.51
C HIS A 85 6.10 -3.89 -4.25
N LEU A 86 6.90 -4.90 -4.56
CA LEU A 86 7.99 -4.84 -5.53
C LEU A 86 8.08 -6.20 -6.21
N ALA A 87 8.66 -6.22 -7.40
CA ALA A 87 8.95 -7.44 -8.14
C ALA A 87 10.46 -7.63 -8.25
N LEU A 88 10.89 -8.88 -8.18
CA LEU A 88 12.23 -9.30 -8.53
C LEU A 88 12.11 -10.20 -9.77
N GLU A 89 12.88 -9.93 -10.81
CA GLU A 89 12.78 -10.62 -12.09
C GLU A 89 14.16 -10.98 -12.66
N LYS A 90 14.23 -12.10 -13.39
CA LYS A 90 15.36 -12.44 -14.26
C LYS A 90 15.08 -11.87 -15.65
N GLN A 91 16.04 -11.20 -16.26
CA GLN A 91 15.89 -10.57 -17.58
C GLN A 91 17.09 -10.90 -18.45
N ALA A 92 17.09 -12.09 -19.06
CA ALA A 92 18.26 -12.60 -19.78
C ALA A 92 18.65 -11.77 -21.01
N GLU A 93 17.67 -11.13 -21.67
CA GLU A 93 17.91 -10.23 -22.81
C GLU A 93 18.55 -8.93 -22.34
N ASP A 94 17.95 -8.26 -21.35
CA ASP A 94 18.49 -7.03 -20.76
C ASP A 94 19.91 -7.27 -20.16
N ASP A 95 20.13 -8.43 -19.52
CA ASP A 95 21.43 -8.83 -18.98
C ASP A 95 22.48 -8.94 -20.10
N ALA A 96 22.13 -9.51 -21.26
CA ALA A 96 23.04 -9.64 -22.39
C ALA A 96 23.37 -8.28 -23.03
N ASP A 97 22.36 -7.42 -23.21
CA ASP A 97 22.53 -6.09 -23.78
C ASP A 97 23.40 -5.18 -22.91
N MET A 98 23.31 -5.34 -21.59
CA MET A 98 24.11 -4.58 -20.62
C MET A 98 25.46 -5.23 -20.26
N GLY A 99 25.77 -6.40 -20.83
CA GLY A 99 27.00 -7.15 -20.51
C GLY A 99 27.07 -7.62 -19.05
N LEU A 100 25.92 -7.85 -18.42
CA LEU A 100 25.81 -8.36 -17.06
C LEU A 100 26.08 -9.86 -17.01
N ALA A 101 26.47 -10.34 -15.84
CA ALA A 101 26.61 -11.78 -15.61
C ALA A 101 25.24 -12.45 -15.78
N LYS A 102 25.20 -13.55 -16.54
CA LYS A 102 24.00 -14.37 -16.78
C LYS A 102 23.44 -15.01 -15.50
N GLU A 103 24.28 -15.13 -14.47
CA GLU A 103 23.92 -15.66 -13.16
C GLU A 103 24.26 -14.63 -12.08
N GLY A 104 23.40 -14.54 -11.07
CA GLY A 104 23.57 -13.62 -9.93
C GLY A 104 22.95 -12.24 -10.11
N SER A 105 22.48 -11.89 -11.32
CA SER A 105 21.74 -10.65 -11.58
C SER A 105 20.24 -10.82 -11.35
N VAL A 106 19.61 -9.84 -10.70
CA VAL A 106 18.16 -9.75 -10.55
C VAL A 106 17.72 -8.30 -10.69
N TRP A 107 16.58 -8.11 -11.33
CA TRP A 107 16.02 -6.80 -11.61
C TRP A 107 14.92 -6.48 -10.62
N ILE A 108 15.01 -5.31 -9.99
CA ILE A 108 13.91 -4.76 -9.20
C ILE A 108 12.98 -4.01 -10.15
N LYS A 109 11.73 -4.48 -10.25
CA LYS A 109 10.67 -3.83 -11.03
C LYS A 109 9.45 -3.58 -10.15
N HIS A 110 8.53 -2.76 -10.64
CA HIS A 110 7.22 -2.54 -10.01
C HIS A 110 7.26 -2.15 -8.53
N LEU A 111 8.31 -1.44 -8.08
CA LEU A 111 8.35 -0.92 -6.71
C LEU A 111 7.27 0.14 -6.54
N TYR A 112 6.32 -0.15 -5.66
CA TYR A 112 5.27 0.74 -5.25
C TYR A 112 5.14 0.70 -3.73
N ILE A 113 5.16 1.88 -3.11
CA ILE A 113 4.75 2.07 -1.72
C ILE A 113 3.49 2.92 -1.76
N SER A 114 2.49 2.54 -0.97
CA SER A 114 1.25 3.31 -0.82
C SER A 114 1.60 4.78 -0.60
N TRP A 115 1.11 5.62 -1.51
CA TRP A 115 1.48 7.03 -1.54
C TRP A 115 1.18 7.75 -0.21
N ALA A 116 0.20 7.23 0.53
CA ALA A 116 -0.09 7.50 1.93
C ALA A 116 1.10 7.71 2.87
N ILE A 117 2.09 6.84 2.72
CA ILE A 117 3.20 6.61 3.66
C ILE A 117 4.55 6.74 2.94
N GLN A 118 4.54 7.24 1.70
CA GLN A 118 5.77 7.65 1.03
C GLN A 118 6.47 8.77 1.81
N ALA A 119 7.77 8.92 1.56
CA ALA A 119 8.70 9.76 2.34
C ALA A 119 8.90 9.32 3.81
N GLY A 120 8.22 8.27 4.29
CA GLY A 120 8.45 7.67 5.61
C GLY A 120 9.65 6.70 5.69
N GLY A 121 10.52 6.67 4.69
CA GLY A 121 11.69 5.78 4.65
C GLY A 121 11.42 4.32 4.26
N ILE A 122 10.16 3.93 4.03
CA ILE A 122 9.79 2.53 3.70
C ILE A 122 10.48 2.04 2.43
N GLY A 123 10.57 2.86 1.38
CA GLY A 123 11.27 2.46 0.15
C GLY A 123 12.74 2.14 0.38
N LYS A 124 13.43 2.92 1.23
CA LYS A 124 14.81 2.62 1.62
C LYS A 124 14.88 1.30 2.40
N ALA A 125 14.00 1.14 3.40
CA ALA A 125 13.97 -0.08 4.22
C ALA A 125 13.73 -1.32 3.35
N SER A 126 12.85 -1.25 2.35
CA SER A 126 12.61 -2.34 1.40
C SER A 126 13.84 -2.72 0.58
N MET A 127 14.74 -1.79 0.27
CA MET A 127 15.98 -2.09 -0.47
C MET A 127 17.09 -2.68 0.42
N GLN A 128 16.92 -2.61 1.75
CA GLN A 128 17.89 -3.14 2.72
C GLN A 128 17.49 -4.51 3.28
N ALA A 129 16.24 -4.91 3.10
CA ALA A 129 15.68 -6.20 3.52
C ALA A 129 16.04 -7.30 2.52
#